data_AF-A0A0C9U3E4-F1
#
_entry.id   AF-A0A0C9U3E4-F1
#
_cell.length_a   1.000
_cell.length_b   1.000
_cell.length_c   1.000
_cell.angle_alpha   90.00
_cell.angle_beta   90.00
_cell.angle_gamma   90.00
#
_symmetry.space_group_name_H-M   'P 1'
#
loop_
_entity.id
_entity.type
_entity.pdbx_description
1 polymer ?
#
loop_
_entity_poly.entity_id
_entity_poly.type
_entity_poly.pdbx_seq_one_letter_code
_entity_poly.pdbx_strand_id
1 'polypeptide(L)'
;MANAKVALQLSSREGFEVKVSEALHTGRPVITTRSGGIPLQVQHGKSGFLTDYGDTTTVAKHLYELWTDHDLYERMSKFARENVSDEVGTVGNALCWLYLAATFARGEKLKPHGAWINDLARETAGEPYQPGEPRLPRANLSVRG
;
A
#
# COMPACT_ATOMS: atom_id res chain seq x y z
N MET A 1 -3.88 -16.91 -1.32
CA MET A 1 -3.61 -16.34 -2.65
C MET A 1 -2.86 -17.26 -3.62
N ALA A 2 -2.46 -18.47 -3.23
CA ALA A 2 -1.56 -19.33 -4.03
C ALA A 2 -2.01 -19.54 -5.49
N ASN A 3 -3.31 -19.61 -5.75
CA ASN A 3 -3.88 -19.94 -7.07
C ASN A 3 -4.59 -18.77 -7.76
N ALA A 4 -4.60 -17.56 -7.18
CA ALA A 4 -5.27 -16.41 -7.78
C ALA A 4 -4.34 -15.71 -8.78
N LYS A 5 -4.85 -15.32 -9.96
CA LYS A 5 -4.10 -14.48 -10.92
C LYS A 5 -4.21 -12.99 -10.56
N VAL A 6 -5.41 -12.53 -10.24
CA VAL A 6 -5.76 -11.14 -9.90
C VAL A 6 -6.62 -11.14 -8.63
N ALA A 7 -6.48 -10.13 -7.77
CA ALA A 7 -7.35 -9.94 -6.61
C ALA A 7 -8.22 -8.68 -6.79
N LEU A 8 -9.47 -8.74 -6.35
CA LEU A 8 -10.43 -7.65 -6.46
C LEU A 8 -10.84 -7.22 -5.04
N GLN A 9 -10.76 -5.93 -4.76
CA GLN A 9 -11.48 -5.32 -3.64
C GLN A 9 -12.36 -4.18 -4.15
N LEU A 10 -13.66 -4.41 -4.18
CA LEU A 10 -14.63 -3.48 -4.77
C LEU A 10 -15.64 -2.92 -3.77
N SER A 11 -15.31 -2.95 -2.48
CA SER A 11 -16.16 -2.40 -1.43
C SER A 11 -16.29 -0.87 -1.55
N SER A 12 -17.40 -0.34 -1.07
CA SER A 12 -17.66 1.10 -1.05
C SER A 12 -16.86 1.84 0.02
N ARG A 13 -16.45 1.15 1.08
CA ARG A 13 -15.76 1.71 2.24
C ARG A 13 -14.73 0.73 2.76
N GLU A 14 -13.50 1.22 2.94
CA GLU A 14 -12.43 0.52 3.63
C GLU A 14 -11.66 1.47 4.52
N GLY A 15 -11.03 0.90 5.55
CA GLY A 15 -10.00 1.58 6.34
C GLY A 15 -8.67 1.53 5.58
N PHE A 16 -7.75 0.69 6.03
CA PHE A 16 -6.53 0.38 5.28
C PHE A 16 -6.70 -0.88 4.43
N GLU A 17 -7.24 -1.95 5.02
CA GLU A 17 -7.42 -3.27 4.39
C GLU A 17 -6.11 -4.00 4.02
N VAL A 18 -5.65 -4.86 4.94
CA VAL A 18 -4.39 -5.60 4.82
C VAL A 18 -4.37 -6.58 3.63
N LYS A 19 -5.52 -7.05 3.16
CA LYS A 19 -5.60 -8.01 2.05
C LYS A 19 -5.07 -7.46 0.72
N VAL A 20 -5.16 -6.14 0.51
CA VAL A 20 -4.55 -5.48 -0.65
C VAL A 20 -3.02 -5.58 -0.57
N SER A 21 -2.42 -5.21 0.56
CA SER A 21 -0.97 -5.36 0.77
C SER A 21 -0.49 -6.80 0.65
N GLU A 22 -1.22 -7.78 1.20
CA GLU A 22 -0.88 -9.20 1.05
C GLU A 22 -0.86 -9.65 -0.42
N ALA A 23 -1.78 -9.12 -1.25
CA ALA A 23 -1.84 -9.45 -2.67
C ALA A 23 -0.63 -8.92 -3.41
N LEU A 24 -0.33 -7.64 -3.19
CA LEU A 24 0.83 -6.98 -3.77
C LEU A 24 2.13 -7.70 -3.38
N HIS A 25 2.27 -8.10 -2.11
CA HIS A 25 3.45 -8.79 -1.60
C HIS A 25 3.68 -10.15 -2.27
N THR A 26 2.61 -10.83 -2.68
CA THR A 26 2.70 -12.08 -3.44
C THR A 26 2.86 -11.86 -4.96
N GLY A 27 2.98 -10.61 -5.41
CA GLY A 27 3.06 -10.23 -6.82
C GLY A 27 1.73 -10.40 -7.56
N ARG A 28 0.59 -10.32 -6.85
CA ARG A 28 -0.73 -10.41 -7.48
C ARG A 28 -1.26 -9.00 -7.73
N PRO A 29 -1.40 -8.59 -9.01
CA PRO A 29 -2.08 -7.34 -9.34
C PRO A 29 -3.46 -7.28 -8.69
N VAL A 30 -3.81 -6.09 -8.22
CA VAL A 30 -5.11 -5.81 -7.61
C VAL A 30 -5.94 -4.87 -8.49
N ILE A 31 -7.25 -5.07 -8.53
CA ILE A 31 -8.21 -4.09 -9.04
C ILE A 31 -9.06 -3.66 -7.85
N THR A 32 -8.97 -2.39 -7.47
CA THR A 32 -9.60 -1.93 -6.24
C THR A 32 -10.37 -0.63 -6.43
N THR A 33 -11.36 -0.38 -5.58
CA THR A 33 -12.03 0.92 -5.51
C THR A 33 -11.13 1.98 -4.88
N ARG A 34 -11.37 3.25 -5.21
CA ARG A 34 -10.70 4.40 -4.58
C ARG A 34 -11.28 4.74 -3.20
N SER A 35 -11.40 3.75 -2.33
CA SER A 35 -11.98 3.90 -1.00
C SER A 35 -10.90 4.00 0.08
N GLY A 36 -11.10 4.91 1.03
CA GLY A 36 -10.28 5.01 2.25
C GLY A 36 -8.76 5.00 2.02
N GLY A 37 -8.08 4.06 2.67
CA GLY A 37 -6.63 3.88 2.63
C GLY A 37 -6.11 2.99 1.50
N ILE A 38 -6.96 2.48 0.60
CA ILE A 38 -6.51 1.70 -0.56
C ILE A 38 -5.54 2.49 -1.47
N PRO A 39 -5.78 3.79 -1.77
CA PRO A 39 -4.85 4.59 -2.57
C PRO A 39 -3.45 4.78 -1.94
N LEU A 40 -3.28 4.47 -0.65
CA LEU A 40 -1.95 4.43 -0.03
C LEU A 40 -1.13 3.21 -0.48
N GLN A 41 -1.80 2.10 -0.80
CA GLN A 41 -1.16 0.82 -1.09
C GLN A 41 -1.00 0.60 -2.59
N VAL A 42 -1.94 1.09 -3.40
CA VAL A 42 -2.00 0.78 -4.85
C VAL A 42 -1.52 1.97 -5.68
N GLN A 43 -0.48 1.74 -6.48
CA GLN A 43 -0.04 2.67 -7.51
C GLN A 43 -0.74 2.33 -8.83
N HIS A 44 -1.72 3.16 -9.20
CA HIS A 44 -2.54 2.96 -10.40
C HIS A 44 -1.70 2.75 -11.66
N GLY A 45 -1.97 1.66 -12.39
CA GLY A 45 -1.26 1.28 -13.61
C GLY A 45 0.12 0.67 -13.40
N LYS A 46 0.61 0.62 -12.15
CA LYS A 46 1.94 0.07 -11.80
C LYS A 46 1.85 -1.19 -10.95
N SER A 47 1.22 -1.12 -9.79
CA SER A 47 1.03 -2.28 -8.89
C SER A 47 -0.40 -2.87 -8.95
N GLY A 48 -1.33 -2.11 -9.52
CA GLY A 48 -2.73 -2.48 -9.67
C GLY A 48 -3.54 -1.37 -10.34
N PHE A 49 -4.84 -1.55 -10.40
CA PHE A 49 -5.79 -0.56 -10.90
C PHE A 49 -6.69 -0.05 -9.79
N LEU A 50 -7.10 1.21 -9.96
CA LEU A 50 -7.93 1.97 -9.03
C LEU A 50 -9.15 2.44 -9.82
N THR A 51 -10.33 1.99 -9.45
CA THR A 51 -11.61 2.28 -10.12
C THR A 51 -12.56 3.02 -9.20
N ASP A 52 -13.63 3.59 -9.77
CA ASP A 52 -14.73 4.13 -8.99
C ASP A 52 -15.66 3.02 -8.52
N TYR A 53 -16.32 3.21 -7.37
CA TYR A 53 -17.30 2.26 -6.85
C TYR A 53 -18.47 2.09 -7.82
N GLY A 54 -18.84 0.83 -8.09
CA GLY A 54 -19.91 0.49 -9.03
C GLY A 54 -19.53 0.54 -10.51
N ASP A 55 -18.33 0.98 -10.87
CA ASP A 55 -17.84 0.98 -12.27
C ASP A 55 -17.39 -0.42 -12.70
N THR A 56 -18.36 -1.32 -12.87
CA THR A 56 -18.12 -2.70 -13.27
C THR A 56 -17.55 -2.81 -14.69
N THR A 57 -17.85 -1.84 -15.56
CA THR A 57 -17.32 -1.78 -16.93
C THR A 57 -15.80 -1.63 -16.92
N THR A 58 -15.28 -0.66 -16.16
CA THR A 58 -13.83 -0.44 -16.05
C THR A 58 -13.14 -1.61 -15.34
N VAL A 59 -13.76 -2.18 -14.30
CA VAL A 59 -13.24 -3.39 -13.64
C VAL A 59 -13.12 -4.55 -14.64
N ALA A 60 -14.16 -4.83 -15.42
CA ALA A 60 -14.16 -5.91 -16.40
C ALA A 60 -13.08 -5.70 -17.48
N LYS A 61 -12.92 -4.45 -17.95
CA LYS A 61 -11.85 -4.07 -18.88
C LYS A 61 -10.47 -4.40 -18.31
N HIS A 62 -10.16 -3.94 -17.10
CA HIS A 62 -8.85 -4.20 -16.48
C HIS A 62 -8.60 -5.67 -16.19
N LEU A 63 -9.64 -6.41 -15.79
CA LEU A 63 -9.54 -7.85 -15.59
C LEU A 63 -9.22 -8.56 -16.91
N TYR A 64 -9.85 -8.14 -18.01
CA TYR A 64 -9.57 -8.65 -19.36
C TYR A 64 -8.14 -8.32 -19.82
N GLU A 65 -7.67 -7.09 -19.60
CA GLU A 65 -6.30 -6.67 -19.89
C GLU A 65 -5.29 -7.54 -19.13
N LEU A 66 -5.45 -7.70 -17.81
CA LEU A 66 -4.58 -8.55 -16.98
C LEU A 66 -4.65 -10.03 -17.33
N TRP A 67 -5.74 -10.47 -17.96
CA TRP A 67 -5.90 -11.85 -18.39
C TRP A 67 -5.20 -12.13 -19.72
N THR A 68 -5.33 -11.20 -20.67
CA THR A 68 -4.92 -11.38 -22.07
C THR A 68 -3.55 -10.80 -22.40
N ASP A 69 -3.18 -9.67 -21.79
CA ASP A 69 -1.86 -9.04 -21.95
C ASP A 69 -0.90 -9.57 -20.88
N HIS A 70 -0.07 -10.53 -21.30
CA HIS A 70 0.90 -11.20 -20.43
C HIS A 70 2.05 -10.26 -20.04
N ASP A 71 2.48 -9.36 -20.93
CA ASP A 71 3.56 -8.43 -20.66
C ASP A 71 3.13 -7.36 -19.64
N LEU A 72 1.89 -6.89 -19.74
CA LEU A 72 1.28 -6.04 -18.71
C LEU A 72 1.23 -6.77 -17.37
N TYR A 73 0.75 -8.01 -17.35
CA TYR A 73 0.64 -8.79 -16.12
C TYR A 73 2.00 -8.97 -15.46
N GLU A 74 3.03 -9.41 -16.19
CA GLU A 74 4.35 -9.66 -15.63
C GLU A 74 5.00 -8.38 -15.10
N ARG A 75 4.92 -7.26 -15.84
CA ARG A 75 5.44 -5.97 -15.35
C ARG A 75 4.73 -5.51 -14.09
N MET A 76 3.40 -5.63 -14.05
CA MET A 76 2.60 -5.22 -12.89
C MET A 76 2.83 -6.13 -11.68
N SER A 77 2.90 -7.44 -11.89
CA SER A 77 3.21 -8.47 -10.89
C SER A 77 4.57 -8.24 -10.25
N LYS A 78 5.60 -8.03 -11.09
CA LYS A 78 6.96 -7.73 -10.63
C LYS A 78 6.99 -6.44 -9.82
N PHE A 79 6.41 -5.36 -10.35
CA PHE A 79 6.36 -4.08 -9.66
C PHE A 79 5.62 -4.19 -8.33
N ALA A 80 4.47 -4.87 -8.29
CA ALA A 80 3.69 -5.10 -7.07
C ALA A 80 4.53 -5.77 -5.98
N ARG A 81 5.29 -6.82 -6.32
CA ARG A 81 6.14 -7.56 -5.37
C ARG A 81 7.31 -6.72 -4.86
N GLU A 82 7.95 -5.95 -5.73
CA GLU A 82 9.17 -5.20 -5.43
C GLU A 82 8.90 -3.84 -4.76
N ASN A 83 7.66 -3.35 -4.77
CA ASN A 83 7.32 -1.99 -4.32
C ASN A 83 6.28 -1.96 -3.18
N VAL A 84 6.08 -3.05 -2.46
CA VAL A 84 5.33 -3.00 -1.19
C VAL A 84 6.21 -2.34 -0.13
N SER A 85 5.70 -1.32 0.55
CA SER A 85 6.41 -0.69 1.66
C SER A 85 6.45 -1.60 2.88
N ASP A 86 7.61 -1.74 3.53
CA ASP A 86 7.76 -2.48 4.78
C ASP A 86 6.94 -1.90 5.95
N GLU A 87 6.47 -0.65 5.82
CA GLU A 87 5.58 0.01 6.79
C GLU A 87 4.31 -0.79 7.08
N VAL A 88 3.81 -1.54 6.09
CA VAL A 88 2.57 -2.30 6.20
C VAL A 88 2.79 -3.69 6.80
N GLY A 89 4.05 -4.12 6.89
CA GLY A 89 4.43 -5.41 7.43
C GLY A 89 4.48 -5.44 8.95
N THR A 90 4.63 -6.63 9.51
CA THR A 90 4.78 -6.82 10.97
C THR A 90 6.01 -6.07 11.50
N VAL A 91 7.12 -6.09 10.76
CA VAL A 91 8.38 -5.44 11.18
C VAL A 91 8.26 -3.92 11.20
N GLY A 92 7.71 -3.30 10.15
CA GLY A 92 7.49 -1.84 10.12
C GLY A 92 6.52 -1.37 11.21
N ASN A 93 5.45 -2.12 11.46
CA ASN A 93 4.54 -1.83 12.57
C ASN A 93 5.22 -1.97 13.94
N ALA A 94 6.03 -3.01 14.13
CA ALA A 94 6.79 -3.21 15.36
C ALA A 94 7.78 -2.07 15.61
N LEU A 95 8.47 -1.59 14.57
CA LEU A 95 9.35 -0.42 14.64
C LEU A 95 8.60 0.80 15.20
N CYS A 96 7.40 1.08 14.68
CA CYS A 96 6.58 2.20 15.13
C CYS A 96 6.24 2.10 16.62
N TRP A 97 5.76 0.93 17.07
CA TRP A 97 5.39 0.72 18.47
C TRP A 97 6.60 0.76 19.40
N LEU A 98 7.72 0.15 19.01
CA LEU A 98 8.95 0.16 19.80
C LEU A 98 9.52 1.57 19.93
N TYR A 99 9.49 2.36 18.85
CA TYR A 99 9.90 3.76 18.88
C TYR A 99 9.05 4.58 19.87
N LEU A 100 7.72 4.46 19.80
CA LEU A 100 6.81 5.14 20.73
C LEU A 100 7.06 4.71 22.18
N ALA A 101 7.14 3.39 22.43
CA ALA A 101 7.36 2.85 23.76
C ALA A 101 8.71 3.30 24.35
N ALA A 102 9.78 3.25 23.56
CA ALA A 102 11.11 3.70 23.99
C ALA A 102 11.14 5.21 24.27
N THR A 103 10.49 6.01 23.43
CA THR A 103 10.36 7.46 23.62
C THR A 103 9.67 7.79 24.95
N PHE A 104 8.53 7.16 25.23
CA PHE A 104 7.82 7.41 26.48
C PHE A 104 8.52 6.82 27.72
N ALA A 105 9.21 5.69 27.58
CA ALA A 105 10.00 5.10 28.66
C ALA A 105 11.15 6.01 29.11
N ARG A 106 11.67 6.86 28.22
CA ARG A 106 12.69 7.89 28.54
C ARG A 106 12.08 9.17 29.15
N GLY A 107 10.77 9.25 29.31
CA GLY A 107 10.07 10.44 29.81
C GLY A 107 9.94 11.57 28.77
N GLU A 108 10.26 11.30 27.50
CA GLU A 108 10.14 12.26 26.41
C GLU A 108 8.65 12.46 26.05
N LYS A 109 8.29 13.68 25.66
CA LYS A 109 6.96 13.99 25.11
C LYS A 109 7.05 14.02 23.59
N LEU A 110 6.21 13.23 22.92
CA LEU A 110 6.14 13.22 21.46
C LEU A 110 4.89 13.98 20.97
N LYS A 111 5.10 14.91 20.04
CA LYS A 111 4.02 15.58 19.29
C LYS A 111 4.31 15.42 17.79
N PRO A 112 3.73 14.41 17.11
CA PRO A 112 4.08 14.11 15.73
C PRO A 112 3.62 15.15 14.71
N HIS A 113 2.64 16.00 15.03
CA HIS A 113 2.10 17.00 14.09
C HIS A 113 1.66 16.41 12.73
N GLY A 114 1.11 15.19 12.75
CA GLY A 114 0.70 14.46 11.53
C GLY A 114 1.84 13.73 10.81
N ALA A 115 3.07 13.79 11.32
CA ALA A 115 4.17 12.99 10.81
C ALA A 115 3.92 11.49 11.03
N TRP A 116 4.45 10.69 10.11
CA TRP A 116 4.39 9.24 10.20
C TRP A 116 5.37 8.76 11.27
N ILE A 117 4.90 7.90 12.18
CA ILE A 117 5.73 7.37 13.26
C ILE A 117 6.93 6.60 12.71
N ASN A 118 6.75 5.90 11.58
CA ASN A 118 7.83 5.20 10.91
C ASN A 118 8.94 6.15 10.42
N ASP A 119 8.57 7.34 9.91
CA ASP A 119 9.54 8.35 9.47
C ASP A 119 10.33 8.88 10.68
N LEU A 120 9.64 9.24 11.76
CA LEU A 120 10.28 9.71 13.00
C LEU A 120 11.23 8.66 13.59
N ALA A 121 10.82 7.39 13.60
CA ALA A 121 11.64 6.29 14.08
C ALA A 121 12.93 6.13 13.27
N ARG A 122 12.81 6.18 11.93
CA ARG A 122 13.94 6.07 11.00
C ARG A 122 14.88 7.26 11.09
N GLU A 123 14.35 8.48 11.15
CA GLU A 123 15.14 9.71 11.33
C GLU A 123 15.92 9.68 12.65
N THR A 124 15.27 9.25 13.74
CA THR A 124 15.92 9.11 15.05
C THR A 124 17.05 8.06 15.03
N ALA A 125 16.90 7.00 14.25
CA ALA A 125 17.92 5.97 14.06
C ALA A 125 19.05 6.39 13.11
N GLY A 126 18.96 7.57 12.46
CA GLY A 126 19.92 8.01 11.45
C GLY A 126 19.77 7.34 10.08
N GLU A 127 18.63 6.69 9.82
CA GLU A 127 18.36 5.88 8.62
C GLU A 127 17.12 6.36 7.85
N PRO A 128 17.08 7.64 7.41
CA PRO A 128 15.92 8.17 6.68
C PRO A 128 15.71 7.45 5.35
N TYR A 129 14.47 7.51 4.84
CA TYR A 129 14.13 6.96 3.54
C TYR A 129 15.01 7.52 2.42
N GLN A 130 15.51 6.62 1.58
CA GLN A 130 16.32 7.00 0.42
C GLN A 130 15.45 7.24 -0.83
N PRO A 131 15.93 8.04 -1.80
CA PRO A 131 15.22 8.23 -3.07
C PRO A 131 14.93 6.90 -3.77
N GLY A 132 13.66 6.65 -4.10
CA GLY A 132 13.23 5.43 -4.78
C GLY A 132 12.97 4.23 -3.87
N GLU A 133 13.25 4.33 -2.56
CA GLU A 133 12.87 3.30 -1.60
C GLU A 133 11.33 3.19 -1.51
N PRO A 134 10.75 1.99 -1.55
CA PRO A 134 9.32 1.79 -1.38
C PRO A 134 8.82 2.37 -0.06
N ARG A 135 7.88 3.31 -0.14
CA ARG A 135 7.19 3.89 1.01
C ARG A 135 5.77 4.27 0.65
N LEU A 136 4.87 4.29 1.64
CA LEU A 136 3.51 4.75 1.46
C LEU A 136 3.51 6.25 1.09
N PRO A 137 2.60 6.70 0.21
CA PRO A 137 2.54 8.10 -0.20
C PRO A 137 2.31 9.02 1.00
N ARG A 138 3.10 10.10 1.09
CA ARG A 138 2.98 11.11 2.16
C ARG A 138 2.07 12.28 1.78
N ALA A 139 1.72 12.44 0.51
CA ALA A 139 0.90 13.54 -0.01
C ALA A 139 0.12 13.11 -1.26
N ASN A 140 -0.82 13.97 -1.69
CA ASN A 140 -1.55 13.85 -2.97
C ASN A 140 -2.38 12.56 -3.13
N LEU A 141 -3.01 12.11 -2.04
CA LEU A 141 -3.92 10.97 -2.08
C LEU A 141 -5.30 11.42 -2.60
N SER A 142 -5.69 10.87 -3.75
CA SER A 142 -7.06 11.00 -4.25
C SER A 142 -7.91 9.91 -3.61
N VAL A 143 -8.49 10.23 -2.44
CA VAL A 143 -9.38 9.34 -1.68
C VAL A 143 -10.83 9.78 -1.87
N ARG A 144 -11.74 8.81 -2.08
CA ARG A 144 -13.19 9.03 -1.95
C ARG A 144 -13.71 8.33 -0.69
N GLY A 145 -14.59 9.00 0.05
CA GLY A 145 -15.25 8.49 1.26
C GLY A 145 -16.67 8.00 0.99
#